data_AF-A0A3D3ANM8-F1
#
_entry.id   AF-A0A3D3ANM8-F1
#
_cell.length_a   1.000
_cell.length_b   1.000
_cell.length_c   1.000
_cell.angle_alpha   90.00
_cell.angle_beta   90.00
_cell.angle_gamma   90.00
#
_symmetry.space_group_name_H-M   'P 1'
#
loop_
_entity.id
_entity.type
_entity.pdbx_description
1 polymer ?
#
loop_
_entity_poly.entity_id
_entity_poly.type
_entity_poly.pdbx_seq_one_letter_code
_entity_poly.pdbx_strand_id
1 'polypeptide(L)'
;MKKRHCFIFLFLIPLLVFPVSSEIQKNEKTEKKELPRTYRSVELLDSLEKAAEKLKSDTLILTNIDSDFGLMDEEDSNLIKAKIPPYLENVYYQFYEKKLFAIALFFDKKRFTYLELYKEMKKKYGKPSFYNAENAVWQDEKTLMILDNLPSVKYMDKELFSKTIEKDKNNIQLKDRIKEKILEDL
;
A
#
# COMPACT_ATOMS: atom_id res chain seq x y z
N MET A 1 58.34 67.22 -18.46
CA MET A 1 59.18 67.30 -17.25
C MET A 1 58.30 67.64 -16.04
N LYS A 2 57.94 66.66 -15.21
CA LYS A 2 57.80 66.76 -13.75
C LYS A 2 57.44 65.37 -13.20
N LYS A 3 58.42 64.82 -12.48
CA LYS A 3 58.37 63.56 -11.72
C LYS A 3 57.47 63.74 -10.48
N ARG A 4 57.32 62.62 -9.75
CA ARG A 4 57.08 62.48 -8.28
C ARG A 4 55.61 62.11 -7.95
N HIS A 5 55.28 61.11 -7.14
CA HIS A 5 56.04 60.20 -6.28
C HIS A 5 55.25 58.90 -6.04
N CYS A 6 56.03 57.82 -5.84
CA CYS A 6 55.60 56.59 -5.17
C CYS A 6 55.03 56.93 -3.78
N PHE A 7 53.81 56.47 -3.50
CA PHE A 7 53.32 56.35 -2.14
C PHE A 7 52.84 54.93 -1.93
N ILE A 8 53.66 54.18 -1.21
CA ILE A 8 53.31 52.92 -0.55
C ILE A 8 52.19 53.26 0.44
N PHE A 9 51.01 52.67 0.23
CA PHE A 9 50.04 52.50 1.29
C PHE A 9 49.78 51.01 1.47
N LEU A 10 50.60 50.45 2.35
CA LEU A 10 50.37 49.23 3.09
C LEU A 10 49.04 49.38 3.85
N PHE A 11 47.94 48.85 3.31
CA PHE A 11 46.73 48.63 4.09
C PHE A 11 46.27 47.18 3.92
N LEU A 12 46.58 46.42 4.97
CA LEU A 12 45.90 45.21 5.40
C LEU A 12 44.42 45.25 5.02
N ILE A 13 44.01 44.40 4.08
CA ILE A 13 42.60 44.02 3.92
C ILE A 13 42.44 42.71 4.68
N PRO A 14 41.57 42.64 5.70
CA PRO A 14 41.39 41.42 6.47
C PRO A 14 40.82 40.33 5.57
N LEU A 15 41.42 39.15 5.68
CA LEU A 15 40.94 37.87 5.21
C LEU A 15 39.50 37.67 5.70
N LEU A 16 38.50 38.06 4.91
CA LEU A 16 37.12 37.62 5.09
C LEU A 16 37.11 36.13 4.75
N VAL A 17 37.36 35.33 5.78
CA VAL A 17 37.03 33.91 5.82
C VAL A 17 35.53 33.83 5.62
N PHE A 18 35.09 33.70 4.38
CA PHE A 18 33.75 33.19 4.11
C PHE A 18 33.73 31.79 4.70
N PRO A 19 32.91 31.50 5.74
CA PRO A 19 32.64 30.12 6.05
C PRO A 19 32.01 29.54 4.80
N VAL A 20 32.70 28.56 4.22
CA VAL A 20 32.15 27.58 3.29
C VAL A 20 30.91 27.04 3.99
N SER A 21 29.75 27.62 3.70
CA SER A 21 28.48 26.99 4.00
C SER A 21 28.34 25.92 2.92
N SER A 22 29.04 24.81 3.13
CA SER A 22 28.61 23.55 2.58
C SER A 22 27.20 23.36 3.11
N GLU A 23 26.19 23.71 2.29
CA GLU A 23 24.96 22.95 2.29
C GLU A 23 25.37 21.52 1.98
N ILE A 24 25.77 20.82 3.04
CA ILE A 24 25.69 19.38 3.13
C ILE A 24 24.23 19.13 2.83
N GLN A 25 23.95 18.75 1.59
CA GLN A 25 22.69 18.11 1.22
C GLN A 25 22.50 17.04 2.27
N LYS A 26 21.59 17.32 3.19
CA LYS A 26 21.18 16.40 4.23
C LYS A 26 20.60 15.24 3.45
N ASN A 27 21.43 14.23 3.22
CA ASN A 27 21.06 13.00 2.57
C ASN A 27 19.98 12.43 3.50
N GLU A 28 18.71 12.69 3.17
CA GLU A 28 17.59 12.00 3.76
C GLU A 28 17.78 10.53 3.38
N LYS A 29 18.55 9.82 4.21
CA LYS A 29 18.35 8.39 4.42
C LYS A 29 16.95 8.30 5.01
N THR A 30 15.96 8.34 4.13
CA THR A 30 14.60 7.94 4.41
C THR A 30 14.72 6.47 4.77
N GLU A 31 14.80 6.18 6.06
CA GLU A 31 14.68 4.83 6.60
C GLU A 31 13.37 4.28 6.01
N LYS A 32 13.51 3.34 5.07
CA LYS A 32 12.38 2.83 4.29
C LYS A 32 11.50 2.03 5.24
N LYS A 33 10.48 2.69 5.80
CA LYS A 33 9.54 2.07 6.72
C LYS A 33 8.81 0.92 6.03
N GLU A 34 8.87 -0.26 6.63
CA GLU A 34 8.18 -1.45 6.11
C GLU A 34 6.68 -1.20 5.97
N LEU A 35 6.08 -1.77 4.92
CA LEU A 35 4.66 -1.63 4.67
C LEU A 35 3.85 -2.51 5.62
N PRO A 36 2.65 -2.07 6.01
CA PRO A 36 1.81 -2.83 6.92
C PRO A 36 1.38 -4.14 6.26
N ARG A 37 1.57 -5.23 6.99
CA ARG A 37 1.03 -6.55 6.66
C ARG A 37 -0.11 -6.97 7.59
N THR A 38 -0.46 -6.09 8.52
CA THR A 38 -1.46 -6.34 9.56
C THR A 38 -2.49 -5.23 9.54
N TYR A 39 -3.75 -5.60 9.72
CA TYR A 39 -4.79 -4.67 10.12
C TYR A 39 -5.49 -5.21 11.35
N ARG A 40 -5.55 -4.40 12.41
CA ARG A 40 -5.98 -4.84 13.74
C ARG A 40 -5.07 -5.99 14.22
N SER A 41 -5.63 -7.13 14.59
CA SER A 41 -4.90 -8.32 15.03
C SER A 41 -4.58 -9.31 13.89
N VAL A 42 -5.14 -9.12 12.70
CA VAL A 42 -5.05 -10.06 11.57
C VAL A 42 -3.91 -9.68 10.62
N GLU A 43 -3.06 -10.66 10.29
CA GLU A 43 -1.86 -10.47 9.48
C GLU A 43 -1.94 -11.29 8.18
N LEU A 44 -1.39 -10.74 7.09
CA LEU A 44 -1.18 -11.47 5.85
C LEU A 44 -0.49 -12.81 6.13
N LEU A 45 -0.93 -13.84 5.42
CA LEU A 45 -0.56 -15.26 5.57
C LEU A 45 -1.14 -15.98 6.79
N ASP A 46 -1.93 -15.32 7.66
CA ASP A 46 -2.75 -16.04 8.65
C ASP A 46 -3.71 -17.03 7.96
N SER A 47 -3.99 -18.15 8.62
CA SER A 47 -5.04 -19.07 8.15
C SER A 47 -6.43 -18.49 8.40
N LEU A 48 -7.44 -19.04 7.72
CA LEU A 48 -8.84 -18.65 7.91
C LEU A 48 -9.26 -18.76 9.38
N GLU A 49 -8.94 -19.88 10.02
CA GLU A 49 -9.32 -20.18 11.41
C GLU A 49 -8.66 -19.18 12.37
N LYS A 50 -7.35 -18.95 12.21
CA LYS A 50 -6.59 -18.02 13.04
C LYS A 50 -7.08 -16.58 12.86
N ALA A 51 -7.37 -16.17 11.63
CA ALA A 51 -7.95 -14.85 11.35
C ALA A 51 -9.34 -14.71 11.98
N ALA A 52 -10.19 -15.74 11.87
CA ALA A 52 -11.52 -15.74 12.48
C ALA A 52 -11.48 -15.62 14.01
N GLU A 53 -10.59 -16.36 14.68
CA GLU A 53 -10.39 -16.26 16.13
C GLU A 53 -9.95 -14.86 16.56
N LYS A 54 -8.98 -14.29 15.84
CA LYS A 54 -8.49 -12.93 16.07
C LYS A 54 -9.58 -11.88 15.92
N LEU A 55 -10.44 -12.00 14.89
CA LEU A 55 -11.54 -11.07 14.64
C LEU A 55 -12.65 -11.18 15.69
N LYS A 56 -12.99 -12.40 16.12
CA LYS A 56 -13.95 -12.63 17.22
C LYS A 56 -13.55 -11.94 18.52
N SER A 57 -12.25 -11.82 18.76
CA SER A 57 -11.71 -11.16 19.96
C SER A 57 -11.66 -9.62 19.87
N ASP A 58 -11.92 -9.04 18.69
CA ASP A 58 -11.80 -7.59 18.47
C ASP A 58 -13.13 -6.87 18.73
N THR A 59 -13.17 -6.06 19.79
CA THR A 59 -14.38 -5.35 20.24
C THR A 59 -14.82 -4.22 19.32
N LEU A 60 -13.96 -3.75 18.40
CA LEU A 60 -14.31 -2.68 17.45
C LEU A 60 -14.87 -3.22 16.13
N ILE A 61 -14.74 -4.53 15.90
CA ILE A 61 -15.15 -5.14 14.64
C ILE A 61 -16.56 -5.70 14.78
N LEU A 62 -17.42 -5.31 13.85
CA LEU A 62 -18.69 -5.98 13.63
C LEU A 62 -18.51 -6.97 12.47
N THR A 63 -18.54 -8.25 12.79
CA THR A 63 -18.53 -9.36 11.82
C THR A 63 -19.85 -10.11 11.90
N ASN A 64 -20.49 -10.44 10.76
CA ASN A 64 -21.63 -11.35 10.79
C ASN A 64 -21.14 -12.79 10.63
N ILE A 65 -20.74 -13.41 11.74
CA ILE A 65 -20.04 -14.69 11.69
C ILE A 65 -20.94 -15.82 11.15
N ASP A 66 -22.25 -15.75 11.38
CA ASP A 66 -23.18 -16.83 11.01
C ASP A 66 -23.64 -16.78 9.54
N SER A 67 -23.53 -15.62 8.86
CA SER A 67 -23.84 -15.49 7.43
C SER A 67 -22.62 -15.31 6.53
N ASP A 68 -21.56 -14.67 7.02
CA ASP A 68 -20.36 -14.35 6.24
C ASP A 68 -19.32 -15.50 6.27
N PHE A 69 -19.51 -16.52 7.12
CA PHE A 69 -18.73 -17.77 7.14
C PHE A 69 -19.56 -18.96 6.62
N GLY A 70 -20.55 -18.70 5.77
CA GLY A 70 -21.49 -19.70 5.28
C GLY A 70 -20.80 -21.03 4.93
N LEU A 71 -21.14 -22.06 5.71
CA LEU A 71 -21.05 -23.47 5.35
C LEU A 71 -22.00 -23.72 4.16
N MET A 72 -21.70 -23.13 3.00
CA MET A 72 -22.42 -23.35 1.75
C MET A 72 -21.42 -23.81 0.71
N ASP A 73 -21.50 -25.10 0.41
CA ASP A 73 -21.13 -25.79 -0.82
C ASP A 73 -20.00 -25.15 -1.66
N GLU A 74 -18.77 -25.53 -1.33
CA GLU A 74 -17.57 -25.66 -2.18
C GLU A 74 -17.00 -24.45 -2.95
N GLU A 75 -17.62 -23.27 -3.06
CA GLU A 75 -17.03 -22.16 -3.87
C GLU A 75 -16.67 -20.84 -3.13
N ASP A 76 -17.24 -20.52 -1.95
CA ASP A 76 -17.10 -19.18 -1.33
C ASP A 76 -16.38 -19.11 0.05
N SER A 77 -15.60 -20.12 0.44
CA SER A 77 -14.87 -20.15 1.73
C SER A 77 -13.66 -19.20 1.89
N ASN A 78 -13.47 -18.25 0.97
CA ASN A 78 -12.23 -17.49 0.80
C ASN A 78 -12.33 -16.01 1.22
N LEU A 79 -13.37 -15.61 1.95
CA LEU A 79 -13.59 -14.21 2.31
C LEU A 79 -14.17 -14.09 3.72
N ILE A 80 -13.58 -13.24 4.56
CA ILE A 80 -14.24 -12.75 5.77
C ILE A 80 -14.59 -11.29 5.58
N LYS A 81 -15.86 -10.95 5.84
CA LYS A 81 -16.36 -9.58 5.82
C LYS A 81 -16.53 -9.04 7.25
N ALA A 82 -16.12 -7.80 7.42
CA ALA A 82 -16.13 -7.07 8.68
C ALA A 82 -16.54 -5.61 8.44
N LYS A 83 -16.93 -4.91 9.49
CA LYS A 83 -17.21 -3.47 9.49
C LYS A 83 -16.67 -2.82 10.76
N ILE A 84 -16.29 -1.54 10.67
CA ILE A 84 -15.91 -0.73 11.84
C ILE A 84 -16.63 0.61 11.76
N PRO A 85 -17.93 0.66 12.12
CA PRO A 85 -18.68 1.90 12.04
C PRO A 85 -18.16 2.95 13.03
N PRO A 86 -18.28 4.24 12.70
CA PRO A 86 -18.79 4.75 11.43
C PRO A 86 -17.69 4.98 10.38
N TYR A 87 -16.47 4.45 10.58
CA TYR A 87 -15.29 4.85 9.82
C TYR A 87 -14.98 3.94 8.62
N LEU A 88 -15.19 2.63 8.76
CA LEU A 88 -15.00 1.65 7.70
C LEU A 88 -16.34 0.97 7.40
N GLU A 89 -16.86 1.25 6.20
CA GLU A 89 -18.10 0.66 5.71
C GLU A 89 -17.96 -0.84 5.50
N ASN A 90 -16.78 -1.27 5.01
CA ASN A 90 -16.42 -2.66 4.83
C ASN A 90 -14.92 -2.87 5.07
N VAL A 91 -14.60 -4.01 5.65
CA VAL A 91 -13.26 -4.58 5.73
C VAL A 91 -13.35 -5.99 5.19
N TYR A 92 -12.52 -6.31 4.21
CA TYR A 92 -12.47 -7.62 3.58
C TYR A 92 -11.13 -8.28 3.84
N TYR A 93 -11.17 -9.52 4.29
CA TYR A 93 -10.02 -10.39 4.46
C TYR A 93 -10.15 -11.52 3.43
N GLN A 94 -9.31 -11.51 2.40
CA GLN A 94 -9.38 -12.45 1.27
C GLN A 94 -8.31 -13.53 1.40
N PHE A 95 -8.74 -14.77 1.23
CA PHE A 95 -7.91 -15.96 1.38
C PHE A 95 -7.67 -16.61 0.02
N TYR A 96 -6.46 -17.14 -0.15
CA TYR A 96 -6.06 -17.93 -1.31
C TYR A 96 -5.24 -19.10 -0.78
N GLU A 97 -5.56 -20.32 -1.20
CA GLU A 97 -4.93 -21.55 -0.67
C GLU A 97 -4.91 -21.58 0.88
N LYS A 98 -6.03 -21.19 1.50
CA LYS A 98 -6.23 -21.13 2.96
C LYS A 98 -5.35 -20.11 3.70
N LYS A 99 -4.67 -19.21 2.99
CA LYS A 99 -3.87 -18.13 3.57
C LYS A 99 -4.42 -16.77 3.20
N LEU A 100 -4.46 -15.86 4.17
CA LEU A 100 -4.85 -14.48 3.92
C LEU A 100 -3.85 -13.83 2.95
N PHE A 101 -4.30 -13.47 1.76
CA PHE A 101 -3.43 -12.83 0.77
C PHE A 101 -3.72 -11.34 0.59
N ALA A 102 -4.93 -10.88 0.93
CA ALA A 102 -5.29 -9.47 0.83
C ALA A 102 -6.20 -9.01 1.97
N ILE A 103 -5.99 -7.76 2.39
CA ILE A 103 -6.86 -7.03 3.33
C ILE A 103 -7.30 -5.75 2.61
N ALA A 104 -8.60 -5.51 2.47
CA ALA A 104 -9.13 -4.31 1.84
C ALA A 104 -9.99 -3.51 2.83
N LEU A 105 -9.61 -2.26 3.06
CA LEU A 105 -10.29 -1.31 3.94
C LEU A 105 -11.08 -0.33 3.09
N PHE A 106 -12.40 -0.29 3.24
CA PHE A 106 -13.27 0.67 2.55
C PHE A 106 -13.74 1.73 3.53
N PHE A 107 -13.25 2.95 3.36
CA PHE A 107 -13.55 4.06 4.25
C PHE A 107 -14.90 4.70 3.94
N ASP A 108 -15.59 5.17 4.98
CA ASP A 108 -16.81 5.99 4.83
C ASP A 108 -16.45 7.28 4.09
N LYS A 109 -17.00 7.44 2.88
CA LYS A 109 -16.72 8.56 1.98
C LYS A 109 -17.20 9.91 2.50
N LYS A 110 -18.11 9.92 3.48
CA LYS A 110 -18.56 11.14 4.16
C LYS A 110 -17.53 11.63 5.18
N ARG A 111 -16.56 10.79 5.53
CA ARG A 111 -15.59 11.02 6.61
C ARG A 111 -14.15 11.07 6.12
N PHE A 112 -13.84 10.38 5.04
CA PHE A 112 -12.49 10.29 4.49
C PHE A 112 -12.49 10.61 3.01
N THR A 113 -11.59 11.49 2.61
CA THR A 113 -11.30 11.75 1.20
C THR A 113 -10.02 11.03 0.78
N TYR A 114 -9.92 10.71 -0.53
CA TYR A 114 -8.70 10.16 -1.11
C TYR A 114 -7.47 11.03 -0.80
N LEU A 115 -7.60 12.36 -0.93
CA LEU A 115 -6.48 13.28 -0.75
C LEU A 115 -5.95 13.27 0.69
N GLU A 116 -6.83 13.18 1.69
CA GLU A 116 -6.44 13.06 3.10
C GLU A 116 -5.67 11.75 3.34
N LEU A 117 -6.22 10.62 2.89
CA LEU A 117 -5.56 9.32 3.01
C LEU A 117 -4.20 9.31 2.30
N TYR A 118 -4.13 9.86 1.09
CA TYR A 118 -2.90 9.97 0.32
C TYR A 118 -1.84 10.79 1.07
N LYS A 119 -2.21 11.95 1.64
CA LYS A 119 -1.29 12.79 2.41
C LYS A 119 -0.73 12.06 3.63
N GLU A 120 -1.60 11.40 4.40
CA GLU A 120 -1.18 10.64 5.59
C GLU A 120 -0.31 9.44 5.24
N MET A 121 -0.66 8.69 4.18
CA MET A 121 0.14 7.56 3.71
C MET A 121 1.50 8.02 3.16
N LYS A 122 1.53 9.11 2.38
CA LYS A 122 2.78 9.69 1.87
C LYS A 122 3.68 10.19 2.99
N LYS A 123 3.10 10.80 4.02
CA LYS A 123 3.83 11.21 5.22
C LYS A 123 4.42 10.01 5.97
N LYS A 124 3.70 8.89 6.03
CA LYS A 124 4.11 7.69 6.78
C LYS A 124 5.09 6.78 6.04
N TYR A 125 4.93 6.60 4.72
CA TYR A 125 5.65 5.62 3.91
C TYR A 125 6.47 6.25 2.77
N GLY A 126 6.52 7.57 2.69
CA GLY A 126 7.21 8.29 1.63
C GLY A 126 6.43 8.35 0.32
N LYS A 127 7.11 8.74 -0.77
CA LYS A 127 6.49 8.81 -2.10
C LYS A 127 6.08 7.41 -2.58
N PRO A 128 4.89 7.25 -3.20
CA PRO A 128 4.50 5.97 -3.78
C PRO A 128 5.44 5.59 -4.92
N SER A 129 5.61 4.28 -5.15
CA SER A 129 6.37 3.76 -6.30
C SER A 129 5.64 3.98 -7.63
N PHE A 130 4.31 4.10 -7.59
CA PHE A 130 3.50 4.43 -8.75
C PHE A 130 2.30 5.28 -8.33
N TYR A 131 1.93 6.25 -9.16
CA TYR A 131 0.78 7.12 -8.92
C TYR A 131 0.15 7.56 -10.24
N ASN A 132 -1.16 7.45 -10.33
CA ASN A 132 -1.97 7.99 -11.43
C ASN A 132 -3.26 8.63 -10.87
N ALA A 133 -4.21 8.99 -11.76
CA ALA A 133 -5.47 9.62 -11.36
C ALA A 133 -6.37 8.72 -10.48
N GLU A 134 -6.17 7.41 -10.52
CA GLU A 134 -7.03 6.43 -9.86
C GLU A 134 -6.37 5.83 -8.62
N ASN A 135 -5.04 5.73 -8.61
CA ASN A 135 -4.31 4.86 -7.71
C ASN A 135 -2.98 5.45 -7.26
N ALA A 136 -2.66 5.27 -5.97
CA ALA A 136 -1.31 5.42 -5.43
C ALA A 136 -0.83 4.07 -4.89
N VAL A 137 0.37 3.66 -5.27
CA VAL A 137 0.90 2.33 -4.96
C VAL A 137 2.23 2.46 -4.24
N TRP A 138 2.35 1.78 -3.10
CA TRP A 138 3.61 1.56 -2.40
C TRP A 138 3.94 0.07 -2.45
N GLN A 139 5.22 -0.26 -2.58
CA GLN A 139 5.67 -1.64 -2.52
C GLN A 139 7.01 -1.77 -1.79
N ASP A 140 7.15 -2.87 -1.05
CA ASP A 140 8.42 -3.36 -0.54
C ASP A 140 8.72 -4.75 -1.13
N GLU A 141 9.61 -5.51 -0.50
CA GLU A 141 10.00 -6.84 -0.96
C GLU A 141 8.79 -7.80 -0.97
N LYS A 142 7.94 -7.74 0.06
CA LYS A 142 6.90 -8.74 0.34
C LYS A 142 5.47 -8.23 0.18
N THR A 143 5.28 -6.92 0.22
CA THR A 143 3.97 -6.30 0.40
C THR A 143 3.69 -5.30 -0.71
N LEU A 144 2.48 -5.36 -1.24
CA LEU A 144 1.91 -4.38 -2.15
C LEU A 144 0.78 -3.64 -1.42
N MET A 145 0.86 -2.31 -1.37
CA MET A 145 -0.15 -1.47 -0.76
C MET A 145 -0.72 -0.49 -1.78
N ILE A 146 -2.02 -0.51 -1.97
CA ILE A 146 -2.73 0.29 -2.98
C ILE A 146 -3.75 1.19 -2.28
N LEU A 147 -3.73 2.48 -2.59
CA LEU A 147 -4.78 3.43 -2.28
C LEU A 147 -5.56 3.74 -3.56
N ASP A 148 -6.83 3.33 -3.60
CA ASP A 148 -7.78 3.54 -4.71
C ASP A 148 -8.56 4.86 -4.51
N ASN A 149 -8.98 5.50 -5.60
CA ASN A 149 -9.74 6.76 -5.62
C ASN A 149 -11.14 6.67 -4.98
N LEU A 150 -11.70 5.46 -4.88
CA LEU A 150 -12.81 5.12 -4.00
C LEU A 150 -12.18 4.82 -2.64
N PRO A 151 -12.10 5.80 -1.71
CA PRO A 151 -11.12 5.86 -0.61
C PRO A 151 -11.01 4.53 0.10
N SER A 152 -10.07 3.72 -0.37
CA SER A 152 -9.88 2.36 0.08
C SER A 152 -8.42 2.01 0.00
N VAL A 153 -7.97 1.25 1.00
CA VAL A 153 -6.58 0.83 1.12
C VAL A 153 -6.55 -0.68 1.10
N LYS A 154 -5.72 -1.23 0.21
CA LYS A 154 -5.50 -2.68 0.08
C LYS A 154 -4.07 -3.00 0.49
N TYR A 155 -3.90 -4.01 1.34
CA TYR A 155 -2.62 -4.65 1.65
C TYR A 155 -2.63 -6.02 1.02
N MET A 156 -1.59 -6.39 0.27
CA MET A 156 -1.51 -7.69 -0.38
C MET A 156 -0.13 -8.31 -0.23
N ASP A 157 -0.11 -9.62 -0.04
CA ASP A 157 1.11 -10.40 -0.14
C ASP A 157 1.51 -10.54 -1.62
N LYS A 158 2.72 -10.10 -1.97
CA LYS A 158 3.15 -10.04 -3.38
C LYS A 158 3.28 -11.42 -4.01
N GLU A 159 3.73 -12.41 -3.25
CA GLU A 159 3.94 -13.77 -3.76
C GLU A 159 2.58 -14.43 -4.07
N LEU A 160 1.67 -14.41 -3.09
CA LEU A 160 0.33 -14.95 -3.29
C LEU A 160 -0.47 -14.17 -4.34
N PHE A 161 -0.36 -12.84 -4.36
CA PHE A 161 -1.02 -12.02 -5.39
C PHE A 161 -0.56 -12.42 -6.81
N SER A 162 0.75 -12.63 -7.00
CA SER A 162 1.30 -13.04 -8.30
C SER A 162 0.76 -14.41 -8.73
N LYS A 163 0.66 -15.36 -7.80
CA LYS A 163 0.07 -16.69 -8.03
C LYS A 163 -1.40 -16.60 -8.45
N THR A 164 -2.19 -15.73 -7.81
CA THR A 164 -3.59 -15.49 -8.19
C THR A 164 -3.70 -14.95 -9.62
N ILE A 165 -2.87 -13.96 -9.99
CA ILE A 165 -2.84 -13.41 -11.36
C ILE A 165 -2.45 -14.48 -12.40
N GLU A 166 -1.47 -15.33 -12.10
CA GLU A 166 -1.07 -16.42 -12.98
C GLU A 166 -2.19 -17.45 -13.18
N LYS A 167 -2.85 -17.86 -12.10
CA LYS A 167 -4.00 -18.78 -12.16
C LYS A 167 -5.15 -18.20 -12.99
N ASP A 168 -5.46 -16.92 -12.82
CA ASP A 168 -6.52 -16.25 -13.57
C ASP A 168 -6.23 -16.20 -15.07
N LYS A 169 -4.98 -15.89 -15.46
CA LYS A 169 -4.55 -15.94 -16.86
C LYS A 169 -4.71 -17.34 -17.46
N ASN A 170 -4.33 -18.38 -16.73
CA ASN A 170 -4.45 -19.76 -17.19
C ASN A 170 -5.92 -20.16 -17.35
N ASN A 171 -6.79 -19.75 -16.43
CA ASN A 171 -8.23 -20.00 -16.50
C ASN A 171 -8.90 -19.31 -17.69
N ILE A 172 -8.52 -18.07 -17.99
CA ILE A 172 -9.02 -17.33 -19.17
C ILE A 172 -8.64 -18.08 -20.45
N GLN A 173 -7.35 -18.46 -20.60
CA GLN A 173 -6.88 -19.22 -21.76
C GLN A 173 -7.61 -20.57 -21.92
N LEU A 174 -7.92 -21.25 -20.82
CA LEU A 174 -8.68 -22.50 -20.85
C LEU A 174 -10.12 -22.28 -21.33
N LYS A 175 -10.80 -21.24 -20.83
CA LYS A 175 -12.17 -20.89 -21.25
C LYS A 175 -12.23 -20.55 -22.73
N ASP A 176 -11.23 -19.84 -23.25
CA ASP A 176 -11.14 -19.48 -24.67
C ASP A 176 -10.96 -20.73 -25.54
N ARG A 177 -10.09 -21.67 -25.15
CA ARG A 177 -9.91 -22.95 -25.85
C ARG A 177 -11.15 -23.83 -25.85
N ILE A 178 -11.88 -23.88 -24.74
CA ILE A 178 -13.14 -24.63 -24.64
C ILE A 178 -14.17 -24.03 -25.60
N LYS A 179 -14.26 -22.69 -25.65
CA LYS A 179 -15.14 -22.00 -26.58
C LYS A 179 -14.79 -22.30 -28.03
N GLU A 180 -13.51 -22.25 -28.41
CA GLU A 180 -13.05 -22.59 -29.76
C GLU A 180 -13.47 -24.02 -30.14
N LYS A 181 -13.22 -24.99 -29.25
CA LYS A 181 -13.59 -26.39 -29.51
C LYS A 181 -15.09 -26.60 -29.68
N ILE A 182 -15.92 -25.95 -28.86
CA ILE A 182 -17.39 -26.01 -29.02
C ILE A 182 -17.82 -25.44 -30.36
N LEU A 183 -17.14 -24.41 -30.88
CA LEU A 183 -17.44 -23.82 -32.18
C LEU A 183 -16.99 -24.71 -33.35
N GLU A 184 -15.94 -25.52 -33.18
CA GLU A 184 -15.49 -26.50 -34.17
C GLU A 184 -16.44 -27.71 -34.29
N ASP A 185 -17.13 -28.06 -33.20
CA ASP A 185 -18.06 -29.17 -33.14
C ASP A 185 -19.47 -28.84 -33.71
N LEU A 186 -19.71 -27.59 -34.15
CA LEU A 186 -20.96 -27.11 -34.78
C LEU A 186 -20.90 -27.19 -36.32
#